data_AF-A0ABD1Z3M3-F1
#
_entry.id   AF-A0ABD1Z3M3-F1
#
_cell.length_a   1.000
_cell.length_b   1.000
_cell.length_c   1.000
_cell.angle_alpha   90.00
_cell.angle_beta   90.00
_cell.angle_gamma   90.00
#
_symmetry.space_group_name_H-M   'P 1'
#
loop_
_entity.id
_entity.type
_entity.pdbx_description
1 polymer ?
#
loop_
_entity_poly.entity_id
_entity_poly.type
_entity_poly.pdbx_seq_one_letter_code
_entity_poly.pdbx_strand_id
1 'polypeptide(L)'
;MITEDYDVVVTYIENLDHYQDITGGGKKTRIGGSTISKVRAFDIMASALSGVNGFPQITGEEMKKHFVQYEKMYKDTHRWKDSTGVGLTDAEIQKGLTMEEKLNKLCP
;
A
#
# COMPACT_ATOMS: atom_id res chain seq x y z
N MET A 1 7.33 13.99 8.93
CA MET A 1 5.91 14.23 8.60
C MET A 1 5.33 13.17 7.66
N ILE A 2 5.59 13.13 6.35
CA ILE A 2 4.93 12.13 5.46
C ILE A 2 5.28 10.66 5.79
N THR A 3 6.50 10.41 6.25
CA THR A 3 6.98 9.06 6.61
C THR A 3 6.40 8.55 7.93
N GLU A 4 6.10 9.44 8.88
CA GLU A 4 5.55 9.07 10.19
C GLU A 4 4.07 8.69 10.06
N ASP A 5 3.31 9.42 9.24
CA ASP A 5 1.90 9.10 8.96
C ASP A 5 1.74 7.74 8.27
N TYR A 6 2.67 7.41 7.36
CA TYR A 6 2.70 6.12 6.68
C TYR A 6 2.98 4.97 7.66
N ASP A 7 3.98 5.12 8.53
CA ASP A 7 4.36 4.09 9.50
C ASP A 7 3.21 3.77 10.48
N VAL A 8 2.51 4.80 10.95
CA VAL A 8 1.34 4.66 11.82
C VAL A 8 0.20 3.90 11.13
N VAL A 9 -0.08 4.22 9.86
CA VAL A 9 -1.12 3.53 9.08
C VAL A 9 -0.74 2.08 8.78
N VAL A 10 0.52 1.81 8.41
CA VAL A 10 1.02 0.45 8.14
C VAL A 10 0.97 -0.40 9.40
N THR A 11 1.51 0.11 10.51
CA THR A 11 1.50 -0.59 11.81
C THR A 11 0.08 -0.98 12.23
N TYR A 12 -0.92 -0.14 11.98
CA TYR A 12 -2.32 -0.45 12.29
C TYR A 12 -2.86 -1.64 11.49
N ILE A 13 -2.51 -1.73 10.20
CA ILE A 13 -3.00 -2.78 9.29
C ILE A 13 -2.12 -4.04 9.28
N GLU A 14 -1.00 -4.06 10.00
CA GLU A 14 -0.26 -5.29 10.28
C GLU A 14 -1.09 -6.27 11.14
N ASN A 15 -2.05 -5.75 11.91
CA ASN A 15 -3.07 -6.58 12.53
C ASN A 15 -4.05 -7.09 11.46
N LEU A 16 -4.11 -8.42 11.32
CA LEU A 16 -4.92 -9.09 10.30
C LEU A 16 -6.42 -8.77 10.40
N ASP A 17 -6.96 -8.59 11.61
CA ASP A 17 -8.38 -8.26 11.78
C ASP A 17 -8.68 -6.84 11.26
N HIS A 18 -7.82 -5.86 11.58
CA HIS A 18 -7.94 -4.51 11.06
C HIS A 18 -7.80 -4.46 9.53
N TYR A 19 -6.84 -5.22 8.99
CA TYR A 19 -6.67 -5.35 7.55
C TYR A 19 -7.91 -5.93 6.88
N GLN A 20 -8.52 -6.97 7.47
CA GLN A 20 -9.73 -7.61 6.94
C GLN A 20 -10.94 -6.68 6.98
N ASP A 21 -11.09 -5.87 8.04
CA ASP A 21 -12.15 -4.88 8.17
C ASP A 21 -12.07 -3.79 7.08
N ILE A 22 -10.85 -3.37 6.73
CA ILE A 22 -10.59 -2.31 5.74
C ILE A 22 -10.71 -2.84 4.30
N THR A 23 -10.03 -3.95 4.01
CA THR A 23 -9.92 -4.47 2.64
C THR A 23 -11.10 -5.35 2.23
N GLY A 24 -11.78 -5.95 3.20
CA GLY A 24 -12.83 -6.94 2.97
C GLY A 24 -12.23 -8.27 2.53
N GLY A 25 -11.97 -9.15 3.48
CA GLY A 25 -11.56 -10.52 3.20
C GLY A 25 -12.57 -11.23 2.30
N GLY A 26 -12.13 -11.71 1.13
CA GLY A 26 -12.93 -12.32 0.07
C GLY A 26 -13.63 -13.66 0.40
N LYS A 27 -13.82 -14.00 1.67
CA LYS A 27 -14.69 -15.09 2.09
C LYS A 27 -15.51 -14.61 3.30
N LYS A 28 -16.80 -14.40 3.07
CA LYS A 28 -17.79 -14.22 4.13
C LYS A 28 -17.79 -15.44 5.04
N THR A 29 -17.01 -15.46 6.10
CA THR A 29 -17.18 -16.42 7.19
C THR A 29 -16.80 -15.81 8.53
N ARG A 30 -17.80 -15.23 9.21
CA ARG A 30 -18.00 -15.52 10.63
C ARG A 30 -19.51 -15.63 10.86
N ILE A 31 -19.99 -16.86 10.88
CA ILE A 31 -21.28 -17.19 11.49
C ILE A 31 -21.17 -16.67 12.94
N GLY A 32 -21.89 -15.58 13.26
CA GLY A 32 -22.05 -15.10 14.63
C GLY A 32 -21.20 -13.91 15.10
N GLY A 33 -20.50 -13.17 14.23
CA GLY A 33 -19.81 -11.92 14.60
C GLY A 33 -20.23 -10.77 13.70
N SER A 34 -20.71 -9.67 14.29
CA SER A 34 -21.21 -8.50 13.56
C SER A 34 -20.19 -7.99 12.53
N THR A 35 -20.53 -8.00 11.25
CA THR A 35 -19.70 -7.40 10.20
C THR A 35 -19.80 -5.88 10.28
N ILE A 36 -18.69 -5.18 10.54
CA ILE A 36 -18.67 -3.73 10.43
C ILE A 36 -18.60 -3.31 8.95
N SER A 37 -19.28 -2.22 8.59
CA SER A 37 -19.19 -1.70 7.23
C SER A 37 -17.79 -1.13 6.97
N LYS A 38 -17.33 -1.14 5.72
CA LYS A 38 -16.03 -0.50 5.35
C LYS A 38 -15.97 0.97 5.76
N VAL A 39 -17.07 1.70 5.66
CA VAL A 39 -17.17 3.10 6.12
C VAL A 39 -16.88 3.17 7.61
N ARG A 40 -17.54 2.31 8.41
CA ARG A 40 -17.32 2.24 9.85
C ARG A 40 -15.90 1.81 10.22
N ALA A 41 -15.29 0.92 9.45
CA ALA A 41 -13.91 0.50 9.64
C ALA A 41 -12.93 1.68 9.48
N PHE A 42 -13.15 2.54 8.47
CA PHE A 42 -12.33 3.74 8.30
C PHE A 42 -12.59 4.79 9.38
N ASP A 43 -13.81 4.94 9.90
CA ASP A 43 -14.09 5.82 11.05
C ASP A 43 -13.36 5.34 12.32
N ILE A 44 -13.35 4.03 12.55
CA ILE A 44 -12.64 3.41 13.68
C ILE A 44 -11.13 3.63 13.53
N MET A 45 -10.58 3.38 12.34
CA MET A 45 -9.16 3.59 12.06
C MET A 45 -8.76 5.06 12.26
N ALA A 46 -9.55 6.01 11.75
CA ALA A 46 -9.29 7.44 11.94
C ALA A 46 -9.27 7.83 13.43
N SER A 47 -10.24 7.32 14.19
CA SER A 47 -10.33 7.55 15.64
C SER A 47 -9.16 6.92 16.41
N ALA A 48 -8.70 5.74 15.99
CA ALA A 48 -7.63 5.00 16.64
C ALA A 48 -6.25 5.62 16.40
N LEU A 49 -6.03 6.18 15.20
CA LEU A 49 -4.73 6.75 14.81
C LEU A 49 -4.57 8.21 15.25
N SER A 50 -5.67 8.91 15.50
CA SER A 50 -5.70 10.28 15.96
C SER A 50 -4.72 10.58 17.11
N GLY A 51 -3.72 11.42 16.83
CA GLY A 51 -2.71 11.85 17.81
C GLY A 51 -1.57 10.86 18.06
N VAL A 52 -1.62 9.65 17.49
CA VAL A 52 -0.49 8.70 17.53
C VAL A 52 0.66 9.30 16.74
N ASN A 53 1.80 9.54 17.38
CA ASN A 53 2.97 10.20 16.76
C ASN A 53 2.63 11.52 16.03
N GLY A 54 1.61 12.25 16.51
CA GLY A 54 1.18 13.49 15.88
C GLY A 54 0.28 13.32 14.65
N PHE A 55 -0.20 12.11 14.36
CA PHE A 55 -1.10 11.84 13.24
C PHE A 55 -2.34 12.75 13.31
N PRO A 56 -2.74 13.37 12.19
CA PRO A 56 -3.79 14.37 12.17
C PRO A 56 -5.16 13.77 12.54
N GLN A 57 -5.99 14.59 13.18
CA GLN A 57 -7.39 14.28 13.45
C GLN A 57 -8.16 14.39 12.13
N ILE A 58 -8.49 13.26 11.51
CA ILE A 58 -9.16 13.21 10.21
C ILE A 58 -10.45 12.39 10.28
N THR A 59 -11.33 12.59 9.30
CA THR A 59 -12.55 11.80 9.12
C THR A 59 -12.24 10.42 8.53
N GLY A 60 -13.19 9.48 8.64
CA GLY A 60 -13.07 8.18 7.97
C GLY A 60 -12.95 8.29 6.44
N GLU A 61 -13.59 9.29 5.82
CA GLU A 61 -13.46 9.51 4.37
C GLU A 61 -12.04 9.98 3.99
N GLU A 62 -11.45 10.89 4.75
CA GLU A 62 -10.07 11.32 4.58
C GLU A 62 -9.12 10.15 4.82
N MET A 63 -9.31 9.37 5.89
CA MET A 63 -8.51 8.17 6.17
C MET A 63 -8.54 7.18 5.00
N LYS A 64 -9.70 6.97 4.38
CA LYS A 64 -9.82 6.14 3.17
C LYS A 64 -8.99 6.69 2.02
N LYS A 65 -8.97 8.01 1.80
CA LYS A 65 -8.15 8.65 0.75
C LYS A 65 -6.66 8.44 1.02
N HIS A 66 -6.22 8.65 2.26
CA HIS A 66 -4.84 8.39 2.69
C HIS A 66 -4.45 6.93 2.47
N PHE A 67 -5.27 5.99 2.92
CA PHE A 67 -5.04 4.55 2.74
C PHE A 67 -4.87 4.16 1.26
N VAL A 68 -5.79 4.60 0.38
CA VAL A 68 -5.72 4.32 -1.06
C VAL A 68 -4.47 4.94 -1.69
N GLN A 69 -4.09 6.14 -1.27
CA GLN A 69 -2.86 6.77 -1.74
C GLN A 69 -1.62 5.97 -1.32
N TYR A 70 -1.55 5.50 -0.07
CA TYR A 70 -0.46 4.67 0.40
C TYR A 70 -0.40 3.32 -0.30
N GLU A 71 -1.54 2.68 -0.53
CA GLU A 71 -1.61 1.43 -1.29
C GLU A 71 -1.08 1.63 -2.71
N LYS A 72 -1.44 2.75 -3.36
CA LYS A 72 -0.92 3.12 -4.68
C LYS A 72 0.59 3.34 -4.65
N MET A 73 1.09 4.15 -3.71
CA MET A 73 2.53 4.42 -3.57
C MET A 73 3.32 3.14 -3.32
N TYR A 74 2.80 2.24 -2.48
CA TYR A 74 3.39 0.94 -2.22
C TYR A 74 3.46 0.11 -3.51
N LYS A 75 2.36 -0.02 -4.26
CA LYS A 75 2.33 -0.75 -5.53
C LYS A 75 3.27 -0.15 -6.58
N ASP A 76 3.32 1.17 -6.70
CA ASP A 76 4.19 1.86 -7.64
C ASP A 76 5.68 1.66 -7.28
N THR A 77 6.02 1.75 -5.99
CA THR A 77 7.37 1.51 -5.48
C THR A 77 7.78 0.04 -5.61
N HIS A 78 6.85 -0.89 -5.32
CA HIS A 78 7.10 -2.32 -5.45
C HIS A 78 7.26 -2.74 -6.91
N ARG A 79 6.39 -2.24 -7.80
CA ARG A 79 6.56 -2.41 -9.25
C ARG A 79 7.90 -1.87 -9.71
N TRP A 80 8.33 -0.71 -9.20
CA TRP A 80 9.63 -0.15 -9.53
C TRP A 80 10.76 -1.05 -9.01
N LYS A 81 10.69 -1.53 -7.77
CA LYS A 81 11.66 -2.46 -7.17
C LYS A 81 11.77 -3.78 -7.94
N ASP A 82 10.65 -4.38 -8.33
CA ASP A 82 10.62 -5.59 -9.16
C ASP A 82 11.17 -5.31 -10.57
N SER A 83 10.98 -4.08 -11.07
CA SER A 83 11.57 -3.61 -12.34
C SER A 83 13.04 -3.16 -12.22
N THR A 84 13.59 -3.02 -11.00
CA THR A 84 14.95 -2.53 -10.76
C THR A 84 15.80 -3.56 -10.02
N GLY A 85 16.05 -4.66 -10.73
CA GLY A 85 17.22 -5.51 -10.49
C GLY A 85 18.14 -5.65 -11.70
N VAL A 86 17.73 -5.23 -12.89
CA VAL A 86 18.34 -5.75 -14.13
C VAL A 86 18.73 -4.70 -15.16
N GLY A 87 18.47 -3.40 -14.93
CA GLY A 87 18.69 -2.32 -15.90
C GLY A 87 18.07 -2.57 -17.29
N LEU A 88 17.19 -3.57 -17.38
CA LEU A 88 16.47 -4.03 -18.55
C LEU A 88 15.02 -4.22 -18.10
N THR A 89 14.10 -3.70 -18.90
CA THR A 89 12.67 -3.94 -18.74
C THR A 89 12.34 -5.38 -19.15
N ASP A 90 11.23 -5.94 -18.64
CA ASP A 90 10.77 -7.29 -19.03
C ASP A 90 10.61 -7.43 -20.55
N ALA A 91 10.21 -6.36 -21.23
CA ALA A 91 10.10 -6.32 -22.70
C ALA A 91 11.47 -6.37 -23.40
N GLU A 92 12.52 -5.79 -22.80
CA GLU A 92 13.90 -5.87 -23.30
C GLU A 92 14.46 -7.28 -23.07
N ILE A 93 14.19 -7.89 -21.91
CA ILE A 93 14.57 -9.28 -21.61
C ILE A 93 13.87 -10.26 -22.54
N GLN A 94 12.56 -10.08 -22.78
CA GLN A 94 11.78 -10.92 -23.68
C GLN A 94 12.22 -10.79 -25.15
N LYS A 95 12.81 -9.66 -25.52
CA LYS A 95 13.46 -9.43 -26.83
C LYS A 95 14.91 -9.95 -26.88
N GLY A 96 15.40 -10.54 -25.79
CA GLY A 96 16.76 -11.07 -25.69
C GLY A 96 17.84 -9.99 -25.54
N LEU A 97 17.47 -8.74 -25.23
CA LEU A 97 18.43 -7.65 -25.06
C LEU A 97 19.25 -7.90 -23.79
N THR A 98 20.56 -7.89 -23.94
CA THR A 98 21.51 -8.02 -22.85
C THR A 98 21.86 -6.66 -22.24
N MET A 99 22.40 -6.67 -21.02
CA MET A 99 22.84 -5.45 -20.35
C MET A 99 23.96 -4.75 -21.13
N GLU A 100 24.89 -5.52 -21.70
CA GLU A 100 26.02 -5.01 -22.49
C GLU A 100 25.55 -4.24 -23.73
N GLU A 101 24.56 -4.76 -24.45
CA GLU A 101 24.01 -4.09 -25.64
C GLU A 101 23.31 -2.78 -25.31
N LYS A 102 22.68 -2.68 -24.13
CA LYS A 102 22.05 -1.44 -23.67
C LYS A 102 23.09 -0.42 -23.24
N LEU A 103 24.16 -0.87 -22.59
CA LEU A 103 25.26 0.00 -22.16
C LEU A 103 26.01 0.60 -23.35
N ASN A 104 26.33 -0.19 -24.37
CA ASN A 104 26.97 0.27 -25.62
C ASN A 104 26.12 1.28 -26.41
N LYS A 105 24.78 1.25 -26.27
CA LYS A 105 23.90 2.25 -26.90
C LYS A 105 23.87 3.57 -26.15
N LEU A 106 24.07 3.55 -24.83
CA LEU A 106 24.02 4.73 -23.96
C LEU A 106 25.38 5.40 -23.82
N CYS A 107 26.47 4.66 -24.01
CA CYS A 107 27.85 5.14 -24.06
C CYS A 107 28.57 4.48 -25.24
N PRO A 108 28.48 5.06 -26.46
CA PRO A 108 29.20 4.54 -27.63
C PRO A 108 30.72 4.68 -27.50
#